data_AF-A0A2M7QWS5-F1
#
_entry.id   AF-A0A2M7QWS5-F1
#
_cell.length_a   1.000
_cell.length_b   1.000
_cell.length_c   1.000
_cell.angle_alpha   90.00
_cell.angle_beta   90.00
_cell.angle_gamma   90.00
#
_symmetry.space_group_name_H-M   'P 1'
#
loop_
_entity.id
_entity.type
_entity.pdbx_description
1 polymer ?
#
loop_
_entity_poly.entity_id
_entity_poly.type
_entity_poly.pdbx_seq_one_letter_code
_entity_poly.pdbx_strand_id
1 'polypeptide(L)'
;MSLFQIIATLFALFMLYVVNIHRRKLQLNSAEQLFWYALWIAFIIIAIFPNLLLGVARLIHFERVFDLLVVGSSMVITTLVVTNYFLQRENNRKLEEVIRTFALKEADKDQGKSTK
;
A
#
# COMPACT_ATOMS: atom_id res chain seq x y z
N MET A 1 -27.50 8.96 -10.12
CA MET A 1 -26.37 8.59 -9.23
C MET A 1 -26.95 7.82 -8.06
N SER A 2 -26.52 6.57 -7.85
CA SER A 2 -26.94 5.82 -6.68
C SER A 2 -26.24 6.35 -5.42
N LEU A 3 -26.82 6.14 -4.24
CA LEU A 3 -26.21 6.52 -2.96
C LEU A 3 -24.77 5.96 -2.83
N PHE A 4 -24.57 4.73 -3.31
CA PHE A 4 -23.27 4.09 -3.35
C PHE A 4 -22.24 4.88 -4.18
N GLN A 5 -22.61 5.37 -5.36
CA GLN A 5 -21.71 6.16 -6.21
C GLN A 5 -21.27 7.47 -5.54
N ILE A 6 -22.20 8.13 -4.83
CA ILE A 6 -21.90 9.36 -4.10
C ILE A 6 -20.89 9.08 -2.99
N ILE A 7 -21.14 8.06 -2.17
CA ILE A 7 -20.25 7.66 -1.06
C ILE A 7 -18.87 7.23 -1.60
N ALA A 8 -18.84 6.39 -2.65
CA ALA A 8 -17.60 5.92 -3.24
C ALA A 8 -16.76 7.06 -3.83
N THR A 9 -17.39 8.03 -4.49
CA THR A 9 -16.70 9.19 -5.08
C THR A 9 -16.15 10.12 -3.99
N LEU A 10 -16.94 10.41 -2.95
CA LEU A 10 -16.48 11.19 -1.79
C LEU A 10 -15.30 10.52 -1.09
N PHE A 11 -15.38 9.19 -0.90
CA PHE A 11 -14.28 8.42 -0.32
C PHE A 11 -13.01 8.50 -1.17
N ALA A 12 -13.13 8.38 -2.49
CA ALA A 12 -11.98 8.47 -3.38
C ALA A 12 -11.34 9.87 -3.37
N LEU A 13 -12.15 10.93 -3.33
CA LEU A 13 -11.65 12.31 -3.18
C LEU A 13 -10.94 12.51 -1.83
N PHE A 14 -11.50 11.95 -0.76
CA PHE A 14 -10.85 11.94 0.55
C PHE A 14 -9.50 11.21 0.49
N MET A 15 -9.43 10.06 -0.17
CA MET A 15 -8.17 9.32 -0.32
C MET A 15 -7.14 10.07 -1.17
N LEU A 16 -7.55 10.77 -2.23
CA LEU A 16 -6.67 11.66 -3.00
C LEU A 16 -6.07 12.77 -2.11
N TYR A 17 -6.87 13.32 -1.19
CA TYR A 17 -6.38 14.27 -0.19
C TYR A 17 -5.39 13.62 0.78
N VAL A 18 -5.67 12.40 1.24
CA VAL A 18 -4.77 11.62 2.12
C VAL A 18 -3.41 11.34 1.44
N VAL A 19 -3.39 11.03 0.14
CA VAL A 19 -2.14 10.87 -0.61
C VAL A 19 -1.34 12.18 -0.63
N ASN A 20 -2.03 13.32 -0.80
CA ASN A 20 -1.37 14.62 -0.86
C ASN A 20 -0.76 15.06 0.48
N ILE A 21 -1.42 14.79 1.62
CA ILE A 21 -0.86 15.10 2.95
C ILE A 21 0.35 14.21 3.27
N HIS A 22 0.30 12.93 2.91
CA HIS A 22 1.40 11.99 3.16
C HIS A 22 2.61 12.24 2.27
N ARG A 23 2.44 12.92 1.12
CA ARG A 23 3.54 13.37 0.25
C ARG A 23 4.64 14.11 1.01
N ARG A 24 4.26 15.00 1.93
CA ARG A 24 5.24 15.81 2.69
C ARG A 24 5.88 15.05 3.86
N LYS A 25 5.22 14.01 4.36
CA LYS A 25 5.59 13.35 5.63
C LYS A 25 6.40 12.06 5.44
N LEU A 26 6.24 11.37 4.31
CA LEU A 26 6.85 10.05 4.07
C LEU A 26 7.98 10.04 3.03
N GLN A 27 8.37 11.20 2.48
CA GLN A 27 9.33 11.29 1.35
C GLN A 27 8.98 10.31 0.22
N LEU A 28 7.68 10.18 -0.08
CA LEU A 28 7.21 9.27 -1.12
C LEU A 28 7.91 9.59 -2.44
N ASN A 29 8.39 8.56 -3.11
CA ASN A 29 9.00 8.71 -4.42
C ASN A 29 7.92 9.20 -5.41
N SER A 30 8.30 10.03 -6.38
CA SER A 30 7.33 10.60 -7.35
C SER A 30 6.55 9.53 -8.11
N ALA A 31 7.17 8.36 -8.35
CA ALA A 31 6.52 7.20 -8.95
C ALA A 31 5.41 6.60 -8.08
N GLU A 32 5.65 6.48 -6.76
CA GLU A 32 4.66 5.93 -5.82
C GLU A 32 3.45 6.86 -5.71
N GLN A 33 3.70 8.17 -5.68
CA GLN A 33 2.64 9.16 -5.66
C GLN A 33 1.77 9.09 -6.93
N LEU A 34 2.40 8.98 -8.11
CA LEU A 34 1.69 8.84 -9.37
C LEU A 34 0.86 7.56 -9.41
N PHE A 35 1.40 6.45 -8.90
CA PHE A 35 0.67 5.18 -8.78
C PHE A 35 -0.59 5.33 -7.94
N TRP A 36 -0.49 5.93 -6.75
CA TRP A 36 -1.65 6.16 -5.89
C TRP A 36 -2.68 7.08 -6.52
N TYR A 37 -2.25 8.14 -7.22
CA TYR A 37 -3.17 8.99 -7.96
C TYR A 37 -3.88 8.24 -9.08
N ALA A 38 -3.15 7.49 -9.90
CA ALA A 38 -3.72 6.70 -10.98
C ALA A 38 -4.74 5.68 -10.44
N LEU A 39 -4.44 5.02 -9.31
CA LEU A 39 -5.33 4.07 -8.66
C LEU A 39 -6.64 4.72 -8.21
N TRP A 40 -6.58 5.85 -7.50
CA TRP A 40 -7.80 6.54 -7.03
C TRP A 40 -8.60 7.18 -8.17
N ILE A 41 -7.93 7.71 -9.19
CA ILE A 41 -8.60 8.22 -10.39
C ILE A 41 -9.31 7.08 -11.14
N ALA A 42 -8.65 5.94 -11.33
CA ALA A 42 -9.25 4.77 -11.94
C ALA A 42 -10.47 4.28 -11.14
N PHE A 43 -10.38 4.27 -9.81
CA PHE A 43 -11.50 3.92 -8.93
C PHE A 43 -12.70 4.88 -9.11
N ILE A 44 -12.47 6.19 -9.21
CA ILE A 44 -13.52 7.18 -9.49
C ILE A 44 -14.20 6.88 -10.83
N ILE A 45 -13.42 6.65 -11.89
CA ILE A 45 -13.95 6.35 -13.22
C ILE A 45 -14.83 5.10 -13.18
N ILE A 46 -14.36 4.05 -12.51
CA ILE A 46 -15.11 2.79 -12.35
C ILE A 46 -16.41 3.01 -11.55
N ALA A 47 -16.36 3.78 -10.47
CA ALA A 47 -17.53 4.05 -9.62
C ALA A 47 -18.62 4.83 -10.38
N ILE A 48 -18.23 5.83 -11.18
CA ILE A 48 -19.16 6.65 -11.97
C ILE A 48 -19.69 5.86 -13.18
N PHE A 49 -18.82 5.08 -13.84
CA PHE A 49 -19.13 4.35 -15.07
C PHE A 49 -18.96 2.83 -14.89
N PRO A 50 -19.83 2.17 -14.10
CA PRO A 50 -19.75 0.72 -13.88
C PRO A 50 -19.95 -0.08 -15.18
N ASN A 51 -20.58 0.53 -16.18
CA ASN A 51 -20.82 -0.09 -17.49
C ASN A 51 -19.53 -0.46 -18.23
N LEU A 52 -18.42 0.23 -17.97
CA LEU A 52 -17.11 -0.09 -18.57
C LEU A 52 -16.64 -1.50 -18.17
N LEU A 53 -16.97 -1.94 -16.96
CA LEU A 53 -16.62 -3.26 -16.44
C LEU A 53 -17.67 -4.34 -16.74
N LEU A 54 -18.84 -4.00 -17.28
CA LEU A 54 -19.86 -4.99 -17.62
C LEU A 54 -19.40 -5.98 -18.71
N GLY A 55 -18.50 -5.56 -19.61
CA GLY A 55 -17.89 -6.44 -20.60
C GLY A 55 -16.93 -7.44 -19.96
N VAL A 56 -16.09 -6.96 -19.04
CA VAL A 56 -15.11 -7.77 -18.30
C VAL A 56 -15.80 -8.74 -17.33
N ALA A 57 -16.80 -8.25 -16.59
CA ALA A 57 -17.57 -9.07 -15.65
C ALA A 57 -18.26 -10.24 -16.37
N ARG A 58 -18.85 -10.00 -17.54
CA ARG A 58 -19.46 -11.06 -18.36
C ARG A 58 -18.45 -12.08 -18.87
N LEU A 59 -17.25 -11.67 -19.26
CA LEU A 59 -16.20 -12.59 -19.68
C LEU A 59 -15.79 -13.55 -18.56
N ILE A 60 -15.70 -13.03 -17.33
CA ILE A 60 -15.28 -13.78 -16.13
C ILE A 60 -16.49 -14.43 -15.42
N HIS A 61 -17.68 -14.39 -16.02
CA HIS A 61 -18.93 -14.99 -15.51
C HIS A 61 -19.40 -14.42 -14.15
N PHE A 62 -19.05 -13.18 -13.84
CA PHE A 62 -19.63 -12.46 -12.71
C PHE A 62 -20.97 -11.84 -13.10
N GLU A 63 -22.02 -12.13 -12.33
CA GLU A 63 -23.34 -11.51 -12.52
C GLU A 63 -23.33 -10.00 -12.22
N ARG A 64 -22.44 -9.55 -11.32
CA ARG A 64 -22.38 -8.16 -10.85
C ARG A 64 -20.97 -7.62 -10.91
N VAL A 65 -20.83 -6.38 -11.37
CA VAL A 65 -19.55 -5.63 -11.36
C VAL A 65 -18.99 -5.51 -9.95
N PHE A 66 -19.87 -5.42 -8.95
CA PHE A 66 -19.48 -5.37 -7.55
C PHE A 66 -18.68 -6.61 -7.12
N ASP A 67 -19.11 -7.80 -7.50
CA ASP A 67 -18.46 -9.06 -7.11
C ASP A 67 -17.04 -9.14 -7.69
N LEU A 68 -16.89 -8.74 -8.96
CA LEU A 68 -15.60 -8.62 -9.62
C LEU A 68 -14.67 -7.64 -8.87
N LEU A 69 -15.19 -6.48 -8.45
CA LEU A 69 -14.40 -5.49 -7.72
C LEU A 69 -14.00 -5.99 -6.34
N VAL A 70 -14.88 -6.69 -5.61
CA VAL A 70 -14.58 -7.24 -4.29
C VAL A 70 -13.49 -8.29 -4.38
N VAL A 71 -13.62 -9.25 -5.30
CA VAL A 71 -12.63 -10.32 -5.50
C VAL A 71 -11.30 -9.74 -6.00
N GLY A 72 -11.33 -8.85 -6.99
CA GLY A 72 -10.12 -8.20 -7.49
C GLY A 72 -9.40 -7.39 -6.42
N SER A 73 -10.15 -6.60 -5.66
CA SER A 73 -9.58 -5.77 -4.58
C SER A 73 -9.03 -6.64 -3.44
N SER A 74 -9.71 -7.72 -3.08
CA SER A 74 -9.22 -8.63 -2.03
C SER A 74 -7.93 -9.31 -2.45
N MET A 75 -7.82 -9.77 -3.69
CA MET A 75 -6.57 -10.34 -4.22
C MET A 75 -5.41 -9.33 -4.16
N VAL A 76 -5.64 -8.09 -4.60
CA VAL A 76 -4.62 -7.03 -4.57
C VAL A 76 -4.22 -6.68 -3.14
N ILE A 77 -5.19 -6.44 -2.25
CA ILE A 77 -4.92 -6.08 -0.85
C ILE A 77 -4.19 -7.20 -0.14
N THR A 78 -4.63 -8.45 -0.29
CA THR A 78 -3.96 -9.61 0.33
C THR A 78 -2.52 -9.71 -0.14
N THR A 79 -2.27 -9.54 -1.44
CA THR A 79 -0.90 -9.54 -1.99
C THR A 79 -0.06 -8.44 -1.37
N LEU A 80 -0.57 -7.21 -1.32
CA LEU A 80 0.14 -6.07 -0.72
C LEU A 80 0.45 -6.30 0.77
N VAL A 81 -0.52 -6.81 1.54
CA VAL A 81 -0.35 -7.09 2.97
C VAL A 81 0.71 -8.18 3.18
N VAL A 82 0.66 -9.26 2.40
CA VAL A 82 1.63 -10.35 2.49
C VAL A 82 3.03 -9.88 2.10
N THR A 83 3.18 -9.13 1.00
CA THR A 83 4.46 -8.55 0.61
C THR A 83 4.99 -7.58 1.67
N ASN A 84 4.12 -6.74 2.25
CA ASN A 84 4.49 -5.82 3.31
C ASN A 84 4.94 -6.58 4.57
N TYR A 85 4.26 -7.66 4.96
CA TYR A 85 4.66 -8.51 6.08
C TYR A 85 6.07 -9.09 5.89
N PHE A 86 6.37 -9.63 4.71
CA PHE A 86 7.70 -10.16 4.41
C PHE A 86 8.78 -9.07 4.43
N LEU A 87 8.50 -7.90 3.83
CA LEU A 87 9.42 -6.77 3.83
C LEU A 87 9.68 -6.26 5.26
N GLN A 88 8.64 -6.18 6.09
CA GLN A 88 8.76 -5.76 7.48
C GLN A 88 9.58 -6.75 8.29
N ARG A 89 9.38 -8.05 8.08
CA ARG A 89 10.16 -9.10 8.75
C ARG A 89 11.63 -9.05 8.37
N GLU A 90 11.94 -8.82 7.10
CA GLU A 90 13.32 -8.65 6.63
C GLU A 90 13.97 -7.40 7.22
N ASN A 91 13.23 -6.28 7.26
CA ASN A 91 13.72 -5.03 7.86
C ASN A 91 14.02 -5.20 9.36
N ASN A 92 13.17 -5.91 10.10
CA ASN A 92 13.41 -6.22 11.51
C ASN A 92 14.70 -7.04 11.71
N ARG A 93 14.93 -8.06 10.87
CA ARG A 93 16.16 -8.87 10.92
C ARG A 93 17.41 -8.03 10.65
N LYS A 94 17.39 -7.19 9.60
CA LYS A 94 18.50 -6.30 9.27
C LYS A 94 18.79 -5.32 10.41
N LEU A 95 17.74 -4.78 11.02
CA LEU A 95 17.88 -3.88 12.18
C LEU A 95 18.55 -4.60 13.36
N GLU A 96 18.14 -5.84 13.65
CA GLU A 96 18.75 -6.67 14.70
C GLU A 96 20.24 -6.93 14.43
N GLU A 97 20.61 -7.29 13.20
CA GLU A 97 22.01 -7.51 12.80
C GLU A 97 22.85 -6.23 12.96
N VAL A 98 22.30 -5.08 12.58
CA VAL A 98 22.96 -3.79 12.73
C VAL A 98 23.18 -3.45 14.21
N ILE A 99 22.16 -3.59 15.05
CA ILE A 99 22.25 -3.32 16.50
C ILE A 99 23.25 -4.29 17.15
N ARG A 100 23.21 -5.57 16.81
CA ARG A 100 24.16 -6.59 17.32
C ARG A 100 25.60 -6.22 16.96
N THR A 101 25.83 -5.79 15.72
CA THR A 101 27.17 -5.38 15.27
C THR A 101 27.67 -4.16 16.03
N PHE A 102 26.80 -3.19 16.33
CA PHE A 102 27.15 -2.03 17.15
C PHE A 102 27.48 -2.44 18.60
N ALA A 103 26.66 -3.31 19.21
CA ALA A 103 26.87 -3.77 20.59
C ALA A 103 28.19 -4.53 20.76
N LEU A 104 28.53 -5.43 19.83
CA LEU A 104 29.79 -6.18 19.86
C LEU A 104 31.02 -5.25 19.70
N LYS A 105 30.95 -4.29 18.76
CA LYS A 105 32.03 -3.30 18.57
C LYS A 105 32.27 -2.41 19.80
N GLU A 106 31.21 -2.08 20.53
CA GLU A 106 31.34 -1.29 21.76
C GLU A 106 31.95 -2.13 22.89
N ALA A 107 31.51 -3.39 23.03
CA ALA A 107 32.08 -4.32 24.02
C ALA A 107 33.58 -4.56 23.81
N ASP A 108 34.04 -4.72 22.57
CA ASP A 108 35.46 -4.90 22.25
C ASP A 108 36.29 -3.65 22.56
N LYS A 109 35.73 -2.44 22.36
CA LYS A 109 36.40 -1.18 22.70
C LYS A 109 36.59 -0.99 24.20
N ASP A 110 35.64 -1.40 25.01
CA ASP A 110 35.72 -1.27 26.46
C ASP A 110 36.70 -2.28 27.08
N GLN A 111 36.81 -3.49 26.52
CA GLN A 111 37.82 -4.46 26.96
C GLN A 111 39.25 -3.98 26.65
N GLY A 112 39.48 -3.31 25.51
CA GLY A 112 40.78 -2.73 25.16
C GLY A 112 41.23 -1.55 26.04
N LYS A 113 40.33 -0.93 26.82
CA LYS A 113 40.67 0.12 27.80
C LYS A 113 41.02 -0.43 29.18
N SER A 114 40.60 -1.64 29.53
CA SER A 114 40.87 -2.24 30.84
C SER A 114 42.24 -2.94 30.94
N THR A 115 42.97 -3.08 29.83
CA THR A 115 44.30 -3.75 29.77
C THR A 115 45.47 -2.78 29.63
N LYS A 116 45.23 -1.46 29.73
CA LYS A 116 46.26 -0.41 29.85
C LYS A 116 46.13 0.28 31.20
#